data_AF-A0A7W1K3K2-F1
#
_entry.id   AF-A0A7W1K3K2-F1
#
_cell.length_a   1.000
_cell.length_b   1.000
_cell.length_c   1.000
_cell.angle_alpha   90.00
_cell.angle_beta   90.00
_cell.angle_gamma   90.00
#
_symmetry.space_group_name_H-M   'P 1'
#
loop_
_entity.id
_entity.type
_entity.pdbx_description
1 polymer ?
#
loop_
_entity_poly.entity_id
_entity_poly.type
_entity_poly.pdbx_seq_one_letter_code
_entity_poly.pdbx_strand_id
1 'polypeptide(L)' 'MKRTGTASTRGLGATVLAVALAAALLPGCSNDATLTIYSGREEELIGPLLEKFASSTETEIDIRYGDSADLALL' A
#
# COMPACT_ATOMS: atom_id res chain seq x y z
N MET A 1 -37.75 45.95 21.17
CA MET A 1 -37.19 45.61 19.85
C MET A 1 -35.70 45.40 19.99
N LYS A 2 -35.20 44.19 19.64
CA LYS A 2 -33.83 43.79 19.27
C LYS A 2 -33.70 42.29 19.60
N ARG A 3 -34.17 41.45 18.67
CA ARG A 3 -33.98 40.00 18.71
C ARG A 3 -32.53 39.72 18.28
N THR A 4 -31.71 39.24 19.20
CA THR A 4 -30.37 38.71 18.94
C THR A 4 -30.50 37.39 18.17
N GLY A 5 -29.95 37.34 16.96
CA GLY A 5 -29.93 36.15 16.12
C GLY A 5 -28.80 35.22 16.54
N THR A 6 -29.14 34.04 17.03
CA THR A 6 -28.23 32.92 17.28
C THR A 6 -27.76 32.33 15.94
N ALA A 7 -26.45 32.36 15.68
CA ALA A 7 -25.84 31.75 14.51
C ALA A 7 -26.01 30.22 14.53
N SER A 8 -26.44 29.68 13.39
CA SER A 8 -26.84 28.29 13.17
C SER A 8 -25.63 27.35 13.08
N THR A 9 -25.38 26.55 14.11
CA THR A 9 -24.41 25.43 14.14
C THR A 9 -24.84 24.22 13.32
N ARG A 10 -26.05 24.23 12.72
CA ARG A 10 -26.63 23.10 11.97
C ARG A 10 -25.93 22.84 10.63
N GLY A 11 -25.24 23.83 10.07
CA GLY A 11 -24.57 23.72 8.77
C GLY A 11 -23.26 22.94 8.79
N LEU A 12 -22.49 23.02 9.89
CA LEU A 12 -21.19 22.35 10.00
C LEU A 12 -21.31 20.83 10.14
N GLY A 13 -22.34 20.34 10.83
CA GLY A 13 -22.55 18.89 10.99
C GLY A 13 -22.89 18.20 9.67
N ALA A 14 -23.67 18.86 8.82
CA ALA A 14 -24.06 18.33 7.52
C ALA A 14 -22.88 18.28 6.53
N THR A 15 -21.99 19.28 6.55
CA THR A 15 -20.81 19.30 5.67
C THR A 15 -19.74 18.31 6.10
N VAL A 16 -19.49 18.14 7.40
CA VAL A 16 -18.55 17.12 7.91
C VAL A 16 -19.02 15.70 7.57
N LEU A 17 -20.31 15.42 7.73
CA LEU A 17 -20.88 14.11 7.38
C LEU A 17 -20.81 13.84 5.86
N ALA A 18 -21.07 14.85 5.04
CA ALA A 18 -20.98 14.72 3.58
C ALA A 18 -19.54 14.44 3.09
N VAL A 19 -18.53 15.08 3.70
CA VAL A 19 -17.12 14.84 3.37
C VAL A 19 -16.67 13.45 3.81
N ALA A 20 -17.07 13.00 5.00
CA ALA A 20 -16.75 11.66 5.48
C ALA A 20 -17.36 10.56 4.59
N LEU A 21 -18.61 10.76 4.15
CA LEU A 21 -19.28 9.81 3.26
C LEU A 21 -18.64 9.79 1.86
N ALA A 22 -18.23 10.94 1.33
CA ALA A 22 -17.52 11.04 0.06
C ALA A 22 -16.14 10.37 0.10
N ALA A 23 -15.40 10.49 1.20
CA ALA A 23 -14.11 9.84 1.39
C ALA A 23 -14.22 8.30 1.45
N ALA A 24 -15.31 7.77 2.03
CA ALA A 24 -15.56 6.33 2.12
C ALA A 24 -15.92 5.68 0.77
N LEU A 25 -16.31 6.46 -0.23
CA LEU A 25 -16.66 5.99 -1.57
C LEU A 25 -15.48 6.00 -2.55
N LEU A 26 -14.30 6.49 -2.13
CA LEU A 26 -13.12 6.49 -2.98
C LEU A 26 -12.55 5.06 -3.08
N PRO A 27 -12.32 4.53 -4.30
CA PRO A 27 -11.62 3.27 -4.45
C PRO A 27 -10.20 3.42 -3.88
N GLY A 28 -9.89 2.64 -2.84
CA GLY A 28 -8.55 2.54 -2.29
C GLY A 28 -7.72 1.54 -3.09
N CYS A 29 -6.70 2.00 -3.82
CA CYS A 29 -5.64 1.13 -4.28
C CYS A 29 -4.67 0.90 -3.12
N SER A 30 -4.76 -0.27 -2.46
CA SER A 30 -3.66 -0.80 -1.65
C SER A 30 -2.81 -1.69 -2.57
N ASN A 31 -1.50 -1.51 -2.51
CA ASN A 31 -0.52 -2.19 -3.35
C ASN A 31 0.32 -3.16 -2.50
N ASP A 32 -0.32 -3.87 -1.56
CA ASP A 32 0.30 -4.84 -0.64
C ASP A 32 0.64 -6.17 -1.33
N ALA A 33 1.12 -6.13 -2.58
CA ALA A 33 1.51 -7.32 -3.32
C ALA A 33 3.01 -7.57 -3.14
N THR A 34 3.35 -8.64 -2.42
CA THR A 34 4.74 -9.13 -2.29
C THR A 34 5.11 -10.00 -3.48
N LEU A 35 6.24 -9.70 -4.12
CA LEU A 35 6.82 -10.51 -5.19
C LEU A 35 7.73 -11.61 -4.60
N THR A 36 7.29 -12.87 -4.68
CA THR A 36 8.14 -14.01 -4.29
C THR A 36 9.05 -14.46 -5.43
N ILE A 37 10.36 -14.58 -5.18
CA ILE A 37 11.38 -14.97 -6.17
C ILE A 37 12.11 -16.22 -5.69
N TYR A 38 12.07 -17.27 -6.49
CA TYR A 38 12.81 -18.52 -6.27
C TYR A 38 14.12 -18.48 -7.08
N SER A 39 15.27 -18.39 -6.38
CA SER A 39 16.58 -18.25 -7.00
C SER A 39 17.45 -19.49 -6.83
N GLY A 40 17.77 -20.11 -7.96
CA GLY A 40 18.77 -21.18 -8.10
C GLY A 40 20.23 -20.71 -8.11
N ARG A 41 20.48 -19.41 -7.90
CA ARG A 41 21.81 -18.78 -7.96
C ARG A 41 22.23 -18.29 -6.58
N GLU A 42 23.55 -18.30 -6.36
CA GLU A 42 24.19 -17.81 -5.13
C GLU A 42 23.70 -16.42 -4.74
N GLU A 43 23.37 -16.25 -3.46
CA GLU A 43 22.87 -15.00 -2.89
C GLU A 43 23.79 -13.82 -3.16
N GLU A 44 25.11 -14.02 -3.03
CA GLU A 44 26.12 -12.97 -3.26
C GLU A 44 26.05 -12.38 -4.68
N LEU A 45 25.63 -13.17 -5.66
CA LEU A 45 25.53 -12.71 -7.05
C LEU A 45 24.24 -11.92 -7.31
N ILE A 46 23.12 -12.35 -6.72
CA ILE A 46 21.79 -11.89 -7.12
C ILE A 46 21.12 -10.97 -6.08
N GLY A 47 21.41 -11.14 -4.80
CA GLY A 47 20.91 -10.31 -3.71
C GLY A 47 21.08 -8.80 -3.98
N PRO A 48 22.30 -8.32 -4.31
CA PRO A 48 22.53 -6.89 -4.57
C PRO A 48 21.77 -6.34 -5.79
N LEU A 49 21.38 -7.20 -6.74
CA LEU A 49 20.59 -6.80 -7.91
C LEU A 49 19.10 -6.68 -7.54
N LEU A 50 18.60 -7.63 -6.73
CA LEU A 50 17.21 -7.64 -6.28
C LEU A 50 16.93 -6.52 -5.27
N GLU A 51 17.88 -6.18 -4.40
CA GLU A 51 17.77 -5.00 -3.52
C GLU A 51 17.64 -3.70 -4.33
N LYS A 52 18.49 -3.52 -5.35
CA LYS A 52 18.42 -2.35 -6.24
C LYS A 52 17.09 -2.28 -6.96
N PHE A 53 16.60 -3.42 -7.45
CA PHE A 53 15.29 -3.51 -8.08
C PHE A 53 14.17 -3.12 -7.09
N ALA A 54 14.10 -3.75 -5.92
CA ALA A 54 13.12 -3.46 -4.86
C ALA A 54 13.09 -1.97 -4.50
N SER A 55 14.27 -1.37 -4.30
CA SER A 55 14.39 0.05 -3.99
C SER A 55 13.96 0.97 -5.13
N SER A 56 14.18 0.56 -6.39
CA SER A 56 13.84 1.39 -7.55
C SER A 56 12.37 1.34 -7.93
N THR A 57 11.69 0.23 -7.64
CA THR A 57 10.30 -0.01 -8.01
C THR A 57 9.34 0.09 -6.83
N GLU A 58 9.87 0.36 -5.63
CA GLU A 58 9.10 0.35 -4.37
C GLU A 58 8.30 -0.95 -4.22
N THR A 59 8.89 -2.07 -4.64
CA THR A 59 8.25 -3.39 -4.62
C THR A 59 8.73 -4.17 -3.42
N GLU A 60 7.79 -4.77 -2.69
CA GLU A 60 8.10 -5.72 -1.63
C GLU A 60 8.52 -7.07 -2.25
N ILE A 61 9.67 -7.61 -1.84
CA ILE A 61 10.23 -8.84 -2.42
C ILE A 61 10.56 -9.85 -1.32
N ASP A 62 10.14 -11.09 -1.53
CA ASP A 62 10.45 -12.25 -0.70
C ASP A 62 11.28 -13.26 -1.50
N ILE A 63 12.55 -13.44 -1.13
CA ILE A 63 13.50 -14.26 -1.89
C ILE A 63 13.69 -15.61 -1.22
N ARG A 64 13.58 -16.68 -2.01
CA ARG A 64 13.80 -18.06 -1.59
C ARG A 64 14.98 -18.63 -2.36
N TYR A 65 16.10 -18.80 -1.66
CA TYR A 65 17.31 -19.41 -2.20
C TYR A 65 17.26 -20.94 -2.10
N GLY A 66 17.82 -21.62 -3.07
CA GLY A 66 17.99 -23.07 -3.09
C GLY A 66 18.77 -23.49 -4.35
N ASP A 67 19.19 -24.75 -4.43
CA ASP A 67 19.72 -25.25 -5.70
C ASP A 67 18.60 -25.34 -6.74
N SER A 68 18.95 -25.16 -8.02
CA SER A 68 17.96 -25.17 -9.10
C SER A 68 17.17 -26.49 -9.16
N ALA A 69 17.79 -27.61 -8.78
CA ALA A 69 17.11 -28.90 -8.73
C ALA A 69 16.08 -28.97 -7.58
N ASP A 70 16.39 -28.42 -6.42
CA ASP A 70 15.51 -28.42 -5.26
C ASP A 70 14.31 -27.49 -5.45
N LEU A 71 14.52 -26.33 -6.09
CA LEU A 71 13.45 -25.39 -6.38
C LEU A 71 12.51 -25.87 -7.50
N ALA A 72 12.98 -26.73 -8.41
CA ALA A 72 12.15 -27.28 -9.49
C ALA A 72 11.09 -28.30 -9.00
N LEU A 73 11.19 -28.74 -7.74
CA LEU A 73 10.28 -29.72 -7.14
C LEU A 73 9.20 -29.10 -6.24
N LEU A 74 9.22 -27.78 -6.04
CA LEU A 74 8.30 -27.01 -5.19
C LEU A 74 7.11 -26.48 -5.98
#